data_AF-A0A3D9C0K2-F1
#
_entry.id   AF-A0A3D9C0K2-F1
#
_cell.length_a   1.000
_cell.length_b   1.000
_cell.length_c   1.000
_cell.angle_alpha   90.00
_cell.angle_beta   90.00
_cell.angle_gamma   90.00
#
_symmetry.space_group_name_H-M   'P 1'
#
loop_
_entity.id
_entity.type
_entity.pdbx_description
1 polymer ?
#
loop_
_entity_poly.entity_id
_entity_poly.type
_entity_poly.pdbx_seq_one_letter_code
_entity_poly.pdbx_strand_id
1 'polypeptide(L)'
;MNQKNHIEEISKYNAKISIYNLVYKKFKIKWWAYIIIPPLLPTIASFTFLFYEKDLWIVLTFPLMIFFSAISVNYMIGRIEIIIRTYYSYALNENNKYNYSSFLEIQKRALIDLLGDTLTKKDNLLFLIDKLSAQQNKYSYGLSVQTVVITISIITGGFLSKFLDYSSDMQDFYDGSRILISVILLIGFTIIIVDFFLVKGFVEQYVKNKNRMVRTLVNIYLDKYIE
;
A
#
# COMPACT_ATOMS: atom_id res chain seq x y z
N MET A 1 0.30 20.15 33.30
CA MET A 1 0.34 19.89 31.84
C MET A 1 -0.67 18.78 31.54
N ASN A 2 -1.58 18.99 30.59
CA ASN A 2 -2.85 18.24 30.51
C ASN A 2 -2.67 16.83 29.90
N GLN A 3 -3.23 15.78 30.52
CA GLN A 3 -3.07 14.37 30.09
C GLN A 3 -3.41 14.13 28.60
N LYS A 4 -4.36 14.91 28.07
CA LYS A 4 -4.76 14.88 26.66
C LYS A 4 -3.60 15.21 25.70
N ASN A 5 -2.74 16.17 26.07
CA ASN A 5 -1.60 16.59 25.23
C ASN A 5 -0.53 15.49 25.16
N HIS A 6 -0.31 14.75 26.25
CA HIS A 6 0.65 13.63 26.27
C HIS A 6 0.18 12.44 25.42
N ILE A 7 -1.11 12.10 25.46
CA ILE A 7 -1.64 11.02 24.60
C ILE A 7 -1.55 11.40 23.13
N GLU A 8 -1.78 12.67 22.80
CA GLU A 8 -1.68 13.16 21.42
C GLU A 8 -0.22 13.11 20.90
N GLU A 9 0.75 13.49 21.73
CA GLU A 9 2.18 13.35 21.40
C GLU A 9 2.58 11.89 21.20
N ILE A 10 2.11 11.00 22.08
CA ILE A 10 2.36 9.57 21.99
C ILE A 10 1.71 8.99 20.72
N SER A 11 0.51 9.43 20.35
CA SER A 11 -0.16 8.95 19.13
C SER A 11 0.64 9.24 17.84
N LYS A 12 1.45 10.33 17.82
CA LYS A 12 2.37 10.63 16.71
C LYS A 12 3.46 9.58 16.54
N TYR A 13 3.80 8.81 17.57
CA TYR A 13 4.77 7.72 17.47
C TYR A 13 4.28 6.60 16.56
N ASN A 14 2.96 6.44 16.41
CA ASN A 14 2.40 5.48 15.46
C ASN A 14 3.03 5.66 14.08
N ALA A 15 3.10 6.88 13.54
CA ALA A 15 3.71 7.13 12.24
C ALA A 15 5.20 6.78 12.22
N LYS A 16 5.94 7.09 13.30
CA LYS A 16 7.39 6.82 13.42
C LYS A 16 7.72 5.33 13.40
N ILE A 17 6.92 4.50 14.06
CA ILE A 17 7.11 3.03 14.08
C ILE A 17 6.59 2.34 12.81
N SER A 18 6.31 3.10 11.75
CA SER A 18 5.84 2.50 10.51
C SER A 18 6.92 1.77 9.73
N ILE A 19 6.59 0.65 9.10
CA ILE A 19 7.52 -0.06 8.21
C ILE A 19 7.96 0.85 7.07
N TYR A 20 7.11 1.79 6.65
CA TYR A 20 7.53 2.85 5.74
C TYR A 20 8.71 3.66 6.29
N ASN A 21 8.60 4.21 7.51
CA ASN A 21 9.68 5.00 8.11
C ASN A 21 10.89 4.16 8.53
N LEU A 22 10.68 2.93 9.01
CA LEU A 22 11.73 2.04 9.49
C LEU A 22 12.50 1.38 8.33
N VAL A 23 11.83 1.00 7.25
CA VAL A 23 12.42 0.23 6.13
C VAL A 23 12.40 1.01 4.83
N TYR A 24 11.23 1.40 4.32
CA TYR A 24 11.12 1.96 2.97
C TYR A 24 11.76 3.35 2.80
N LYS A 25 11.81 4.16 3.86
CA LYS A 25 12.48 5.47 3.84
C LYS A 25 14.00 5.34 3.67
N LYS A 26 14.57 4.16 3.95
CA LYS A 26 15.99 3.85 3.74
C LYS A 26 16.29 3.41 2.30
N PHE A 27 15.27 3.28 1.44
CA PHE A 27 15.48 2.89 0.05
C PHE A 27 16.10 4.05 -0.73
N LYS A 28 17.12 3.73 -1.53
CA LYS A 28 17.72 4.71 -2.45
C LYS A 28 16.73 5.04 -3.56
N ILE A 29 16.73 6.29 -4.04
CA ILE A 29 15.89 6.73 -5.16
C ILE A 29 16.04 5.83 -6.41
N LYS A 30 17.27 5.36 -6.67
CA LYS A 30 17.56 4.42 -7.76
C LYS A 30 16.77 3.12 -7.62
N TRP A 31 16.57 2.60 -6.41
CA TRP A 31 15.80 1.36 -6.19
C TRP A 31 14.31 1.58 -6.45
N TRP A 32 13.78 2.74 -6.06
CA TRP A 32 12.41 3.10 -6.39
C TRP A 32 12.19 3.18 -7.91
N ALA A 33 13.15 3.73 -8.65
CA ALA A 33 13.10 3.74 -10.11
C ALA A 33 13.03 2.32 -10.70
N TYR A 34 13.84 1.38 -10.21
CA TYR A 34 13.79 -0.03 -10.65
C TYR A 34 12.50 -0.77 -10.26
N ILE A 35 11.78 -0.32 -9.23
CA ILE A 35 10.50 -0.93 -8.82
C ILE A 35 9.33 -0.34 -9.61
N ILE A 36 9.37 0.95 -9.91
CA ILE A 36 8.23 1.69 -10.47
C ILE A 36 8.28 1.74 -12.01
N ILE A 37 9.46 1.95 -12.61
CA ILE A 37 9.57 2.16 -14.06
C ILE A 37 9.18 0.90 -14.86
N PRO A 38 9.65 -0.31 -14.52
CA PRO A 38 9.35 -1.48 -15.34
C PRO A 38 7.84 -1.76 -15.55
N PRO A 39 6.96 -1.72 -14.52
CA PRO A 39 5.53 -1.91 -14.74
C PRO A 39 4.85 -0.70 -15.41
N LEU A 40 5.42 0.50 -15.33
CA LEU A 40 4.90 1.68 -16.02
C LEU A 40 5.08 1.62 -17.54
N LEU A 41 6.20 1.09 -18.03
CA LEU A 41 6.49 1.00 -19.47
C LEU A 41 5.38 0.32 -20.30
N PRO A 42 4.92 -0.90 -19.97
CA PRO A 42 3.84 -1.54 -20.70
C PRO A 42 2.50 -0.83 -20.49
N THR A 43 2.30 -0.15 -19.35
CA THR A 43 1.10 0.69 -19.12
C THR A 43 1.06 1.84 -20.12
N ILE A 44 2.16 2.59 -20.25
CA ILE A 44 2.30 3.70 -21.20
C ILE A 44 2.15 3.19 -22.64
N ALA A 45 2.78 2.07 -22.98
CA ALA A 45 2.65 1.45 -24.29
C ALA A 45 1.18 1.09 -24.62
N SER A 46 0.44 0.56 -23.64
CA SER A 46 -0.97 0.22 -23.79
C SER A 46 -1.83 1.45 -24.12
N PHE A 47 -1.61 2.56 -23.41
CA PHE A 47 -2.28 3.83 -23.71
C PHE A 47 -1.92 4.35 -25.11
N THR A 48 -0.64 4.30 -25.48
CA THR A 48 -0.19 4.71 -26.81
C THR A 48 -0.84 3.87 -27.92
N PHE A 49 -0.92 2.56 -27.76
CA PHE A 49 -1.58 1.68 -28.74
C PHE A 49 -3.08 1.91 -28.85
N LEU A 50 -3.73 2.31 -27.76
CA LEU A 50 -5.12 2.73 -27.78
C LEU A 50 -5.32 3.97 -28.66
N PHE A 51 -4.43 4.97 -28.60
CA PHE A 51 -4.51 6.15 -29.47
C PHE A 51 -4.28 5.85 -30.95
N TYR A 52 -3.55 4.79 -31.28
CA TYR A 52 -3.31 4.35 -32.66
C TYR A 52 -4.25 3.24 -33.12
N GLU A 53 -5.31 2.94 -32.36
CA GLU A 53 -6.32 1.91 -32.67
C GLU A 53 -5.72 0.52 -32.95
N LYS A 54 -4.64 0.20 -32.23
CA LYS A 54 -3.89 -1.07 -32.36
C LYS A 54 -4.33 -2.09 -31.31
N ASP A 55 -5.60 -2.46 -31.30
CA ASP A 55 -6.21 -3.30 -30.26
C ASP A 55 -5.49 -4.64 -29.99
N LEU A 56 -5.03 -5.33 -31.04
CA LEU A 56 -4.26 -6.58 -30.87
C LEU A 56 -2.96 -6.35 -30.09
N TRP A 57 -2.33 -5.18 -30.22
CA TRP A 57 -1.11 -4.83 -29.51
C TRP A 57 -1.36 -4.51 -28.05
N ILE A 58 -2.55 -3.98 -27.70
CA ILE A 58 -2.97 -3.79 -26.31
C ILE A 58 -3.07 -5.13 -25.59
N VAL A 59 -3.51 -6.19 -26.25
CA VAL A 59 -3.57 -7.52 -25.61
C VAL A 59 -2.17 -8.02 -25.26
N LEU A 60 -1.16 -7.72 -26.10
CA LEU A 60 0.24 -8.13 -25.88
C LEU A 60 0.91 -7.40 -24.71
N THR A 61 0.41 -6.23 -24.30
CA THR A 61 1.01 -5.51 -23.16
C THR A 61 0.62 -6.12 -21.82
N PHE A 62 -0.51 -6.82 -21.70
CA PHE A 62 -0.95 -7.42 -20.43
C PHE A 62 0.04 -8.46 -19.86
N PRO A 63 0.52 -9.45 -20.62
CA PRO A 63 1.57 -10.37 -20.14
C PRO A 63 2.86 -9.64 -19.75
N LEU A 64 3.25 -8.61 -20.51
CA LEU A 64 4.42 -7.79 -20.21
C LEU A 64 4.25 -7.01 -18.90
N MET A 65 3.06 -6.44 -18.65
CA MET A 65 2.74 -5.81 -17.37
C MET A 65 2.97 -6.79 -16.23
N ILE A 66 2.37 -7.99 -16.28
CA ILE A 66 2.51 -9.03 -15.23
C ILE A 66 3.98 -9.40 -15.01
N PHE A 67 4.74 -9.60 -16.09
CA PHE A 67 6.14 -9.98 -16.02
C PHE A 67 7.02 -8.92 -15.35
N PHE A 68 6.93 -7.66 -15.79
CA PHE A 68 7.70 -6.56 -15.20
C PHE A 68 7.30 -6.27 -13.76
N SER A 69 6.03 -6.45 -13.46
CA SER A 69 5.48 -6.46 -12.12
C SER A 69 6.17 -7.50 -11.23
N ALA A 70 6.21 -8.77 -11.65
CA ALA A 70 6.86 -9.85 -10.89
C ALA A 70 8.36 -9.57 -10.63
N ILE A 71 9.07 -9.05 -11.64
CA ILE A 71 10.47 -8.61 -11.49
C ILE A 71 10.58 -7.54 -10.40
N SER A 72 9.69 -6.56 -10.41
CA SER A 72 9.72 -5.43 -9.47
C SER A 72 9.48 -5.87 -8.02
N VAL A 73 8.55 -6.81 -7.80
CA VAL A 73 8.31 -7.41 -6.48
C VAL A 73 9.53 -8.18 -5.99
N ASN A 74 10.12 -9.03 -6.83
CA ASN A 74 11.32 -9.79 -6.43
C ASN A 74 12.48 -8.86 -6.10
N TYR A 75 12.67 -7.80 -6.87
CA TYR A 75 13.67 -6.77 -6.58
C TYR A 75 13.39 -6.08 -5.25
N MET A 76 12.13 -5.70 -4.99
CA MET A 76 11.72 -5.07 -3.73
C MET A 76 11.99 -5.97 -2.53
N ILE A 77 11.60 -7.25 -2.59
CA ILE A 77 11.84 -8.26 -1.54
C ILE A 77 13.34 -8.37 -1.22
N GLY A 78 14.19 -8.44 -2.24
CA GLY A 78 15.65 -8.48 -2.05
C GLY A 78 16.21 -7.19 -1.42
N ARG A 79 15.65 -6.01 -1.73
CA ARG A 79 16.07 -4.75 -1.10
C ARG A 79 15.59 -4.62 0.34
N ILE A 80 14.38 -5.10 0.66
CA ILE A 80 13.91 -5.21 2.04
C ILE A 80 14.89 -6.08 2.84
N GLU A 81 15.27 -7.24 2.29
CA GLU A 81 16.20 -8.15 2.96
C GLU A 81 17.53 -7.48 3.31
N ILE A 82 18.11 -6.75 2.35
CA ILE A 82 19.36 -6.01 2.56
C ILE A 82 19.19 -5.00 3.69
N ILE A 83 18.12 -4.19 3.69
CA ILE A 83 17.88 -3.20 4.75
C ILE A 83 17.72 -3.86 6.11
N ILE A 84 16.96 -4.95 6.20
CA ILE A 84 16.76 -5.66 7.47
C ILE A 84 18.09 -6.25 7.97
N ARG A 85 18.87 -6.89 7.11
CA ARG A 85 20.19 -7.42 7.49
C ARG A 85 21.16 -6.33 7.95
N THR A 86 21.15 -5.17 7.29
CA THR A 86 22.08 -4.07 7.62
C THR A 86 21.70 -3.32 8.89
N TYR A 87 20.42 -3.03 9.11
CA TYR A 87 19.97 -2.14 10.20
C TYR A 87 19.25 -2.86 11.34
N TYR A 88 18.78 -4.09 11.11
CA TYR A 88 17.84 -4.81 11.98
C TYR A 88 18.19 -6.29 12.10
N SER A 89 19.49 -6.62 12.12
CA SER A 89 19.98 -8.01 12.20
C SER A 89 19.41 -8.78 13.40
N TYR A 90 19.17 -8.08 14.51
CA TYR A 90 18.55 -8.64 15.73
C TYR A 90 17.12 -9.19 15.52
N ALA A 91 16.44 -8.79 14.44
CA ALA A 91 15.06 -9.19 14.17
C ALA A 91 14.97 -10.35 13.16
N LEU A 92 16.10 -10.88 12.67
CA LEU A 92 16.13 -12.03 11.78
C LEU A 92 15.78 -13.32 12.55
N ASN A 93 15.19 -14.29 11.85
CA ASN A 93 14.97 -15.61 12.42
C ASN A 93 16.27 -16.44 12.46
N GLU A 94 16.20 -17.64 13.03
CA GLU A 94 17.34 -18.58 13.14
C GLU A 94 18.02 -18.91 11.80
N ASN A 95 17.28 -18.83 10.69
CA ASN A 95 17.78 -19.06 9.34
C ASN A 95 18.34 -17.79 8.67
N ASN A 96 18.58 -16.71 9.44
CA ASN A 96 18.97 -15.39 8.94
C ASN A 96 18.04 -14.81 7.87
N LYS A 97 16.76 -15.22 7.86
CA LYS A 97 15.73 -14.70 6.96
C LYS A 97 14.79 -13.78 7.74
N TYR A 98 14.23 -12.79 7.06
CA TYR A 98 13.17 -11.97 7.64
C TYR A 98 11.81 -12.61 7.35
N ASN A 99 10.89 -12.44 8.29
CA ASN A 99 9.49 -12.80 8.11
C ASN A 99 8.60 -11.71 8.73
N TYR A 100 7.31 -11.99 8.86
CA TYR A 100 6.38 -11.04 9.48
C TYR A 100 6.76 -10.71 10.93
N SER A 101 7.23 -11.68 11.72
CA SER A 101 7.68 -11.48 13.11
C SER A 101 8.88 -10.54 13.19
N SER A 102 9.79 -10.56 12.22
CA SER A 102 10.90 -9.61 12.13
C SER A 102 10.42 -8.16 12.13
N PHE A 103 9.36 -7.85 11.37
CA PHE A 103 8.80 -6.50 11.36
C PHE A 103 8.16 -6.12 12.70
N LEU A 104 7.52 -7.06 13.39
CA LEU A 104 6.97 -6.81 14.73
C LEU A 104 8.07 -6.49 15.73
N GLU A 105 9.17 -7.21 15.69
CA GLU A 105 10.32 -7.00 16.59
C GLU A 105 10.98 -5.64 16.35
N ILE A 106 11.15 -5.25 15.08
CA ILE A 106 11.66 -3.93 14.70
C ILE A 106 10.75 -2.81 15.22
N GLN A 107 9.43 -2.97 15.07
CA GLN A 107 8.44 -2.02 15.59
C GLN A 107 8.47 -1.95 17.11
N LYS A 108 8.59 -3.10 17.78
CA LYS A 108 8.66 -3.23 19.24
C LYS A 108 9.83 -2.44 19.79
N ARG A 109 11.03 -2.70 19.28
CA ARG A 109 12.25 -2.01 19.73
C ARG A 109 12.18 -0.51 19.47
N ALA A 110 11.76 -0.11 18.26
CA ALA A 110 11.58 1.31 17.93
C ALA A 110 10.55 2.01 18.83
N LEU A 111 9.49 1.31 19.26
CA LEU A 111 8.49 1.88 20.17
C LEU A 111 9.03 1.99 21.61
N ILE A 112 9.76 0.98 22.09
CA ILE A 112 10.43 1.01 23.40
C ILE A 112 11.39 2.22 23.45
N ASP A 113 12.21 2.40 22.41
CA ASP A 113 13.16 3.52 22.33
C ASP A 113 12.45 4.89 22.36
N LEU A 114 11.24 5.00 21.80
CA LEU A 114 10.44 6.24 21.79
C LEU A 114 9.70 6.50 23.11
N LEU A 115 9.26 5.45 23.81
CA LEU A 115 8.52 5.54 25.06
C LEU A 115 9.44 5.72 26.27
N GLY A 116 10.63 5.12 26.23
CA GLY A 116 11.55 5.05 27.37
C GLY A 116 11.08 4.12 28.49
N ASP A 117 11.92 3.94 29.50
CA ASP A 117 11.73 2.95 30.56
C ASP A 117 10.51 3.23 31.46
N THR A 118 10.13 4.51 31.60
CA THR A 118 9.01 4.93 32.45
C THR A 118 7.66 4.54 31.87
N LEU A 119 7.43 4.76 30.57
CA LEU A 119 6.16 4.46 29.91
C LEU A 119 6.02 2.98 29.52
N THR A 120 7.08 2.17 29.65
CA THR A 120 7.03 0.72 29.45
C THR A 120 6.73 -0.08 30.72
N LYS A 121 6.41 0.60 31.84
CA LYS A 121 5.92 -0.04 33.08
C LYS A 121 4.50 -0.59 32.89
N LYS A 122 4.18 -1.67 33.61
CA LYS A 122 2.92 -2.41 33.54
C LYS A 122 1.66 -1.52 33.50
N ASP A 123 1.48 -0.67 34.50
CA ASP A 123 0.28 0.16 34.63
C ASP A 123 0.21 1.25 33.56
N ASN A 124 1.36 1.79 33.16
CA ASN A 124 1.46 2.79 32.09
C ASN A 124 1.14 2.17 30.73
N LEU A 125 1.61 0.96 30.44
CA LEU A 125 1.26 0.24 29.22
C LEU A 125 -0.24 -0.07 29.16
N LEU A 126 -0.83 -0.58 30.24
CA LEU A 126 -2.27 -0.83 30.32
C LEU A 126 -3.08 0.45 30.08
N PHE A 127 -2.68 1.55 30.71
CA PHE A 127 -3.31 2.86 30.48
C PHE A 127 -3.22 3.32 29.02
N LEU A 128 -2.05 3.19 28.39
CA LEU A 128 -1.85 3.56 26.99
C LEU A 128 -2.68 2.68 26.04
N ILE A 129 -2.74 1.37 26.28
CA ILE A 129 -3.53 0.42 25.48
C ILE A 129 -5.00 0.80 25.54
N ASP A 130 -5.54 1.04 26.73
CA ASP A 130 -6.96 1.40 26.93
C ASP A 130 -7.31 2.71 26.21
N LYS A 131 -6.51 3.77 26.43
CA LYS A 131 -6.80 5.09 25.85
C LYS A 131 -6.63 5.15 24.33
N LEU A 132 -5.61 4.48 23.78
CA LEU A 132 -5.36 4.49 22.33
C LEU A 132 -6.33 3.56 21.58
N SER A 133 -6.81 2.50 22.23
CA SER A 133 -7.86 1.64 21.67
C SER A 133 -9.18 2.41 21.48
N ALA A 134 -9.54 3.25 22.46
CA ALA A 134 -10.77 4.04 22.41
C ALA A 134 -10.82 5.11 21.30
N GLN A 135 -9.66 5.55 20.77
CA GLN A 135 -9.58 6.56 19.70
C GLN A 135 -9.71 6.00 18.27
N GLN A 136 -9.77 4.67 18.08
CA GLN A 136 -9.58 4.02 16.77
C GLN A 136 -10.81 3.91 15.84
N ASN A 137 -11.79 4.82 15.94
CA ASN A 137 -13.01 4.70 15.14
C ASN A 137 -12.92 5.17 13.67
N LYS A 138 -13.35 4.24 12.80
CA LYS A 138 -13.78 4.29 11.39
C LYS A 138 -12.92 5.08 10.37
N TYR A 139 -12.10 4.34 9.62
CA TYR A 139 -11.86 4.64 8.20
C TYR A 139 -12.19 3.42 7.36
N SER A 140 -12.95 3.69 6.30
CA SER A 140 -13.47 2.74 5.33
C SER A 140 -12.45 2.58 4.21
N TYR A 141 -12.29 1.35 3.71
CA TYR A 141 -11.64 1.02 2.44
C TYR A 141 -12.28 1.72 1.22
N GLY A 142 -13.28 2.56 1.46
CA GLY A 142 -14.00 3.32 0.46
C GLY A 142 -13.13 4.15 -0.47
N LEU A 143 -11.99 4.73 -0.08
CA LEU A 143 -11.31 5.69 -0.96
C LEU A 143 -10.82 5.09 -2.29
N SER A 144 -10.18 3.92 -2.28
CA SER A 144 -9.75 3.27 -3.53
C SER A 144 -10.94 2.79 -4.35
N VAL A 145 -11.85 2.01 -3.75
CA VAL A 145 -13.06 1.49 -4.44
C VAL A 145 -13.96 2.62 -4.96
N GLN A 146 -14.14 3.70 -4.20
CA GLN A 146 -14.92 4.87 -4.60
C GLN A 146 -14.22 5.63 -5.73
N THR A 147 -12.89 5.77 -5.71
CA THR A 147 -12.16 6.39 -6.82
C THR A 147 -12.33 5.61 -8.11
N VAL A 148 -12.34 4.27 -8.03
CA VAL A 148 -12.62 3.39 -9.17
C VAL A 148 -14.04 3.59 -9.68
N VAL A 149 -15.04 3.53 -8.79
CA VAL A 149 -16.45 3.71 -9.15
C VAL A 149 -16.68 5.10 -9.77
N ILE A 150 -16.09 6.16 -9.21
CA ILE A 150 -16.18 7.53 -9.71
C ILE A 150 -15.54 7.63 -11.10
N THR A 151 -14.34 7.07 -11.29
CA THR A 151 -13.62 7.14 -12.58
C THR A 151 -14.39 6.41 -13.67
N ILE A 152 -14.89 5.19 -13.40
CA ILE A 152 -15.73 4.44 -14.33
C ILE A 152 -17.00 5.22 -14.65
N SER A 153 -17.66 5.78 -13.64
CA SER A 153 -18.91 6.54 -13.82
C SER A 153 -18.71 7.79 -14.70
N ILE A 154 -17.60 8.52 -14.54
CA ILE A 154 -17.27 9.69 -15.37
C ILE A 154 -17.03 9.28 -16.83
N ILE A 155 -16.26 8.20 -17.06
CA ILE A 155 -15.94 7.73 -18.40
C ILE A 155 -17.20 7.21 -19.11
N THR A 156 -17.98 6.37 -18.44
CA THR A 156 -19.24 5.85 -18.98
C THR A 156 -20.24 6.96 -19.22
N GLY A 157 -20.38 7.92 -18.29
CA GLY A 157 -21.26 9.08 -18.45
C GLY A 157 -20.85 9.99 -19.61
N GLY A 158 -19.55 10.26 -19.76
CA GLY A 158 -19.02 11.07 -20.87
C GLY A 158 -19.18 10.39 -22.23
N PHE A 159 -19.05 9.07 -22.30
CA PHE A 159 -19.32 8.30 -23.50
C PHE A 159 -20.81 8.29 -23.87
N LEU A 160 -21.69 8.04 -22.89
CA LEU A 160 -23.15 8.02 -23.12
C LEU A 160 -23.67 9.38 -23.59
N SER A 161 -23.14 10.48 -23.03
CA SER A 161 -23.48 11.84 -23.43
C SER A 161 -23.04 12.15 -24.86
N LYS A 162 -21.80 11.81 -25.25
CA LYS A 162 -21.34 12.00 -26.63
C LYS A 162 -22.07 11.11 -27.63
N PHE A 163 -22.46 9.91 -27.22
CA PHE A 163 -23.26 9.00 -28.04
C PHE A 163 -24.65 9.58 -28.32
N LEU A 164 -25.35 10.07 -27.29
CA LEU A 164 -26.66 10.70 -27.44
C LEU A 164 -26.65 11.93 -28.35
N ASP A 165 -25.55 12.68 -28.38
CA ASP A 165 -25.43 13.92 -29.16
C ASP A 165 -24.93 13.73 -30.60
N TYR A 166 -24.23 12.63 -30.93
CA TYR A 166 -23.48 12.51 -32.20
C TYR A 166 -23.61 11.20 -32.98
N SER A 167 -24.28 10.14 -32.48
CA SER A 167 -24.35 8.88 -33.22
C SER A 167 -25.38 8.94 -34.36
N SER A 168 -24.90 9.10 -35.59
CA SER A 168 -25.72 9.05 -36.79
C SER A 168 -26.03 7.62 -37.28
N ASP A 169 -25.22 6.63 -36.89
CA ASP A 169 -25.34 5.25 -37.39
C ASP A 169 -24.98 4.18 -36.33
N MET A 170 -25.46 2.95 -36.52
CA MET A 170 -25.17 1.80 -35.66
C MET A 170 -23.69 1.37 -35.71
N GLN A 171 -22.99 1.65 -36.80
CA GLN A 171 -21.56 1.37 -36.94
C GLN A 171 -20.73 2.21 -35.94
N ASP A 172 -21.06 3.51 -35.80
CA ASP A 172 -20.40 4.42 -34.85
C ASP A 172 -20.61 3.97 -33.39
N PHE A 173 -21.76 3.35 -33.10
CA PHE A 173 -22.03 2.74 -31.80
C PHE A 173 -21.10 1.57 -31.51
N TYR A 174 -20.91 0.66 -32.47
CA TYR A 174 -20.03 -0.50 -32.29
C TYR A 174 -18.57 -0.07 -32.07
N ASP A 175 -18.08 0.87 -32.86
CA ASP A 175 -16.69 1.35 -32.75
C ASP A 175 -16.46 2.13 -31.45
N GLY A 176 -17.41 2.99 -31.07
CA GLY A 176 -17.36 3.68 -29.78
C GLY A 176 -17.41 2.72 -28.59
N SER A 177 -18.33 1.75 -28.62
CA SER A 177 -18.51 0.78 -27.53
C SER A 177 -17.27 -0.10 -27.35
N ARG A 178 -16.61 -0.47 -28.45
CA ARG A 178 -15.35 -1.21 -28.45
C ARG A 178 -14.23 -0.44 -27.75
N ILE A 179 -14.05 0.84 -28.09
CA ILE A 179 -13.03 1.70 -27.45
C ILE A 179 -13.34 1.86 -25.95
N LEU A 180 -14.61 2.08 -25.57
CA LEU A 180 -15.01 2.19 -24.18
C LEU A 180 -14.68 0.92 -23.38
N ILE A 181 -15.01 -0.26 -23.92
CA ILE A 181 -14.70 -1.54 -23.27
C ILE A 181 -13.18 -1.70 -23.09
N SER A 182 -12.38 -1.38 -24.12
CA SER A 182 -10.91 -1.40 -24.04
C SER A 182 -10.37 -0.48 -22.95
N VAL A 183 -10.90 0.74 -22.84
CA VAL A 183 -10.53 1.71 -21.80
C VAL A 183 -10.87 1.20 -20.40
N ILE A 184 -12.09 0.67 -20.21
CA ILE A 184 -12.53 0.14 -18.91
C ILE A 184 -11.67 -1.05 -18.49
N LEU A 185 -11.37 -1.97 -19.42
CA LEU A 185 -10.49 -3.11 -19.14
C LEU A 185 -9.08 -2.67 -18.78
N LEU A 186 -8.52 -1.71 -19.52
CA LEU A 186 -7.16 -1.20 -19.29
C LEU A 186 -7.04 -0.45 -17.95
N ILE A 187 -8.02 0.39 -17.63
CA ILE A 187 -8.09 1.09 -16.34
C ILE A 187 -8.29 0.09 -15.21
N GLY A 188 -9.25 -0.83 -15.35
CA GLY A 188 -9.52 -1.88 -14.35
C GLY A 188 -8.29 -2.74 -14.08
N PHE A 189 -7.57 -3.16 -15.13
CA PHE A 189 -6.36 -3.96 -14.99
C PHE A 189 -5.19 -3.16 -14.40
N THR A 190 -5.01 -1.90 -14.81
CA THR A 190 -4.01 -1.00 -14.22
C THR A 190 -4.29 -0.77 -12.74
N ILE A 191 -5.57 -0.59 -12.37
CA ILE A 191 -6.00 -0.51 -10.98
C ILE A 191 -5.70 -1.82 -10.26
N ILE A 192 -6.05 -2.99 -10.79
CA ILE A 192 -5.76 -4.27 -10.14
C ILE A 192 -4.25 -4.45 -9.92
N ILE A 193 -3.42 -4.03 -10.87
CA ILE A 193 -1.96 -4.05 -10.73
C ILE A 193 -1.53 -3.03 -9.68
N VAL A 194 -1.93 -1.76 -9.75
CA VAL A 194 -1.62 -0.77 -8.71
C VAL A 194 -2.11 -1.27 -7.34
N ASP A 195 -3.28 -1.88 -7.29
CA ASP A 195 -3.90 -2.35 -6.07
C ASP A 195 -3.18 -3.59 -5.55
N PHE A 196 -2.70 -4.51 -6.38
CA PHE A 196 -1.89 -5.66 -5.94
C PHE A 196 -0.44 -5.26 -5.59
N PHE A 197 0.19 -4.40 -6.38
CA PHE A 197 1.61 -4.02 -6.31
C PHE A 197 1.88 -2.89 -5.31
N LEU A 198 1.08 -1.83 -5.33
CA LEU A 198 1.25 -0.65 -4.48
C LEU A 198 0.31 -0.66 -3.29
N VAL A 199 -0.91 -1.18 -3.43
CA VAL A 199 -1.92 -1.03 -2.37
C VAL A 199 -1.94 -2.25 -1.48
N LYS A 200 -2.05 -3.50 -1.91
CA LYS A 200 -2.29 -4.69 -1.06
C LYS A 200 -1.11 -4.98 -0.14
N GLY A 201 0.12 -4.91 -0.64
CA GLY A 201 1.34 -4.97 0.19
C GLY A 201 1.49 -3.78 1.14
N PHE A 202 0.93 -2.62 0.80
CA PHE A 202 0.96 -1.42 1.64
C PHE A 202 -0.26 -1.29 2.54
N VAL A 203 -1.38 -1.96 2.22
CA VAL A 203 -2.71 -1.92 2.81
C VAL A 203 -2.89 -3.08 3.76
N GLU A 204 -2.35 -4.25 3.49
CA GLU A 204 -2.16 -5.23 4.56
C GLU A 204 -1.22 -4.66 5.64
N GLN A 205 -0.19 -3.91 5.23
CA GLN A 205 0.62 -3.10 6.14
C GLN A 205 -0.22 -1.99 6.82
N TYR A 206 -1.09 -1.28 6.09
CA TYR A 206 -1.87 -0.13 6.57
C TYR A 206 -3.05 -0.52 7.47
N VAL A 207 -3.68 -1.65 7.22
CA VAL A 207 -4.81 -2.19 7.98
C VAL A 207 -4.26 -2.82 9.26
N LYS A 208 -3.09 -3.46 9.18
CA LYS A 208 -2.26 -3.76 10.35
C LYS A 208 -1.69 -2.50 11.03
N ASN A 209 -1.62 -1.34 10.35
CA ASN A 209 -1.20 -0.06 10.95
C ASN A 209 -2.28 0.60 11.80
N LYS A 210 -3.56 0.32 11.56
CA LYS A 210 -4.67 0.92 12.30
C LYS A 210 -4.52 0.64 13.81
N ASN A 211 -4.10 -0.58 14.13
CA ASN A 211 -3.82 -1.02 15.50
C ASN A 211 -2.33 -1.27 15.74
N ARG A 212 -1.42 -0.82 14.88
CA ARG A 212 0.02 -1.11 15.05
C ARG A 212 0.50 -0.61 16.40
N MET A 213 0.19 0.64 16.75
CA MET A 213 0.61 1.17 18.04
C MET A 213 0.06 0.37 19.22
N VAL A 214 -1.25 0.14 19.27
CA VAL A 214 -1.90 -0.66 20.33
C VAL A 214 -1.38 -2.10 20.36
N ARG A 215 -1.24 -2.75 19.20
CA ARG A 215 -0.71 -4.11 19.07
C ARG A 215 0.74 -4.20 19.52
N THR A 216 1.59 -3.24 19.13
CA THR A 216 2.98 -3.21 19.57
C THR A 216 3.05 -2.98 21.09
N LEU A 217 2.20 -2.11 21.66
CA LEU A 217 2.09 -1.95 23.11
C LEU A 217 1.65 -3.24 23.82
N VAL A 218 0.64 -3.93 23.28
CA VAL A 218 0.16 -5.23 23.80
C VAL A 218 1.27 -6.28 23.74
N ASN A 219 2.02 -6.37 22.63
CA ASN A 219 3.15 -7.28 22.52
C ASN A 219 4.24 -6.96 23.56
N ILE A 220 4.59 -5.69 23.76
CA ILE A 220 5.55 -5.29 24.81
C ILE A 220 5.04 -5.72 26.19
N TYR A 221 3.75 -5.57 26.46
CA TYR A 221 3.14 -5.95 27.73
C TYR A 221 3.17 -7.47 27.96
N LEU A 222 2.83 -8.26 26.94
CA LEU A 222 2.84 -9.72 27.01
C LEU A 222 4.26 -10.25 27.29
N ASP A 223 5.25 -9.80 26.50
CA ASP A 223 6.64 -10.24 26.62
C ASP A 223 7.29 -9.87 27.98
N LYS A 224 6.87 -8.75 28.60
CA LYS A 224 7.48 -8.26 29.86
C LYS A 224 6.81 -8.76 31.13
N TYR A 225 5.54 -9.16 31.08
CA TYR A 225 4.71 -9.33 32.28
C TYR A 225 3.84 -10.59 32.31
N ILE A 226 3.79 -11.37 31.22
CA ILE A 226 2.94 -12.57 31.12
C ILE A 226 3.74 -13.82 30.71
N GLU A 227 4.76 -13.69 29.84
CA GLU A 227 5.83 -14.69 29.68
C GLU A 227 6.85 -14.62 30.83
#